data_AF-A0A7K7C2X7-F1
#
_entry.id   AF-A0A7K7C2X7-F1
#
_cell.length_a   1.000
_cell.length_b   1.000
_cell.length_c   1.000
_cell.angle_alpha   90.00
_cell.angle_beta   90.00
_cell.angle_gamma   90.00
#
_symmetry.space_group_name_H-M   'P 1'
#
loop_
_entity.id
_entity.type
_entity.pdbx_description
1 polymer ?
#
loop_
_entity_poly.entity_id
_entity_poly.type
_entity_poly.pdbx_seq_one_letter_code
_entity_poly.pdbx_strand_id
1 'polypeptide(L)'
;MAGAMCIGNQLILEEDYSESYVPNEKEIREFAPIIGVDPDTEPELLWLVRECLMTPLPPNWKACRDITGGGELYYFNFENGCSMWEHPCDEHYRQLVIREREKLLAQGSSKKQKKEKKEKKQKK
;
A
#
# COMPACT_ATOMS: atom_id res chain seq x y z
N MET A 1 18.30 -7.13 20.29
CA MET A 1 18.14 -5.75 20.76
C MET A 1 18.19 -4.87 19.52
N ALA A 2 17.05 -4.55 18.93
CA ALA A 2 16.99 -3.58 17.82
C ALA A 2 17.33 -2.20 18.39
N GLY A 3 18.35 -1.55 17.85
CA GLY A 3 18.98 -0.36 18.40
C GLY A 3 18.39 0.89 17.78
N ALA A 4 17.39 1.49 18.41
CA ALA A 4 16.95 2.82 17.99
C ALA A 4 18.13 3.80 18.04
N MET A 5 18.50 4.37 16.89
CA MET A 5 19.69 5.20 16.75
C MET A 5 19.29 6.67 16.81
N CYS A 6 19.76 7.39 17.83
CA CYS A 6 19.56 8.83 17.94
C CYS A 6 20.67 9.58 17.20
N ILE A 7 20.30 10.46 16.28
CA ILE A 7 21.23 11.42 15.66
C ILE A 7 20.73 12.83 16.01
N GLY A 8 21.41 13.48 16.94
CA GLY A 8 20.95 14.75 17.51
C GLY A 8 19.58 14.61 18.15
N ASN A 9 18.59 15.37 17.66
CA ASN A 9 17.20 15.35 18.14
C ASN A 9 16.30 14.39 17.34
N GLN A 10 16.87 13.62 16.41
CA GLN A 10 16.12 12.72 15.54
C GLN A 10 16.34 11.28 16.01
N LEU A 11 15.25 10.58 16.31
CA LEU A 11 15.28 9.15 16.57
C LEU A 11 14.98 8.41 15.27
N ILE A 12 15.97 7.68 14.77
CA ILE A 12 15.78 6.74 13.67
C ILE A 12 15.20 5.46 14.27
N LEU A 13 14.00 5.13 13.84
CA LEU A 13 13.34 3.88 14.19
C LEU A 13 13.89 2.82 13.25
N GLU A 14 14.60 1.85 13.80
CA GLU A 14 14.86 0.61 13.08
C GLU A 14 13.51 -0.12 12.98
N GLU A 15 13.00 -0.28 11.77
CA GLU A 15 11.78 -1.05 11.56
C GLU A 15 12.11 -2.52 11.79
N ASP A 16 11.70 -3.03 12.96
CA ASP A 16 11.63 -4.46 13.24
C ASP A 16 10.43 -5.01 12.45
N TYR A 17 10.57 -5.06 11.12
CA TYR A 17 9.67 -5.82 10.26
C TYR A 17 9.89 -7.30 10.59
N SER A 18 9.16 -7.79 11.59
CA SER A 18 9.00 -9.22 11.76
C SER A 18 8.40 -9.77 10.48
N GLU A 19 9.10 -10.64 9.76
CA GLU A 19 8.64 -11.29 8.52
C GLU A 19 7.29 -12.05 8.70
N SER A 20 6.83 -12.17 9.93
CA SER A 20 5.53 -12.74 10.31
C SER A 20 4.40 -11.71 10.50
N TYR A 21 4.64 -10.41 10.23
CA TYR A 21 3.60 -9.39 10.34
C TYR A 21 2.52 -9.61 9.29
N VAL A 22 1.31 -9.90 9.76
CA VAL A 22 0.13 -10.06 8.92
C VAL A 22 -0.85 -8.93 9.26
N PRO A 23 -1.04 -7.94 8.38
CA PRO A 23 -1.98 -6.86 8.64
C PRO A 23 -3.40 -7.42 8.77
N ASN A 24 -4.12 -6.92 9.77
CA ASN A 24 -5.49 -7.32 10.01
C ASN A 24 -6.47 -6.56 9.09
N GLU A 25 -7.72 -7.04 8.99
CA GLU A 25 -8.70 -6.43 8.07
C GLU A 25 -8.99 -4.96 8.38
N LYS A 26 -8.96 -4.57 9.65
CA LYS A 26 -9.19 -3.19 10.06
C LYS A 26 -8.05 -2.28 9.58
N GLU A 27 -6.79 -2.69 9.76
CA GLU A 27 -5.62 -1.96 9.27
C GLU A 27 -5.69 -1.77 7.75
N ILE A 28 -6.07 -2.82 7.03
CA ILE A 28 -6.25 -2.77 5.58
C ILE A 28 -7.35 -1.78 5.19
N ARG A 29 -8.50 -1.81 5.87
CA ARG A 29 -9.59 -0.85 5.59
C ARG A 29 -9.22 0.59 5.92
N GLU A 30 -8.47 0.82 7.00
CA GLU A 30 -8.00 2.15 7.39
C GLU A 30 -6.94 2.68 6.42
N PHE A 31 -6.10 1.80 5.84
CA PHE A 31 -5.07 2.20 4.87
C PHE A 31 -5.56 2.28 3.43
N ALA A 32 -6.65 1.58 3.08
CA ALA A 32 -7.24 1.60 1.74
C ALA A 32 -7.41 3.01 1.13
N PRO A 33 -7.97 4.02 1.84
CA PRO A 33 -8.10 5.37 1.30
C PRO A 33 -6.75 6.07 1.07
N ILE A 34 -5.67 5.68 1.75
CA ILE A 34 -4.33 6.25 1.55
C ILE A 34 -3.84 5.98 0.13
N ILE A 35 -4.12 4.80 -0.42
CA ILE A 35 -3.76 4.45 -1.81
C ILE A 35 -4.91 4.62 -2.81
N GLY A 36 -6.04 5.19 -2.37
CA GLY A 36 -7.20 5.47 -3.22
C GLY A 36 -8.08 4.26 -3.53
N VAL A 37 -8.08 3.25 -2.66
CA VAL A 37 -8.97 2.09 -2.71
C VAL A 37 -10.13 2.27 -1.75
N ASP A 38 -11.36 2.05 -2.23
CA ASP A 38 -12.54 2.00 -1.38
C ASP A 38 -12.79 0.55 -0.92
N PRO A 39 -12.72 0.22 0.38
CA PRO A 39 -12.89 -1.16 0.86
C PRO A 39 -14.29 -1.72 0.61
N ASP A 40 -15.31 -0.87 0.61
CA ASP A 40 -16.70 -1.27 0.39
C ASP A 40 -17.05 -1.39 -1.11
N THR A 41 -16.45 -0.54 -1.95
CA THR A 41 -16.75 -0.48 -3.39
C THR A 41 -15.88 -1.45 -4.19
N GLU A 42 -14.63 -1.64 -3.77
CA GLU A 42 -13.60 -2.38 -4.51
C GLU A 42 -12.84 -3.35 -3.60
N PRO A 43 -13.54 -4.33 -2.98
CA PRO A 43 -12.89 -5.34 -2.15
C PRO A 43 -11.86 -6.17 -2.94
N GLU A 44 -12.00 -6.22 -4.27
CA GLU A 44 -11.07 -6.87 -5.19
C GLU A 44 -9.70 -6.19 -5.26
N LEU A 45 -9.55 -4.96 -4.77
CA LEU A 45 -8.28 -4.22 -4.75
C LEU A 45 -7.63 -4.20 -3.35
N LEU A 46 -8.30 -4.74 -2.32
CA LEU A 46 -7.76 -4.76 -0.94
C LEU A 46 -6.50 -5.62 -0.77
N TRP A 47 -6.23 -6.54 -1.70
CA TRP A 47 -4.96 -7.28 -1.70
C TRP A 47 -3.75 -6.35 -1.97
N LEU A 48 -3.92 -5.29 -2.78
CA LEU A 48 -2.87 -4.29 -3.00
C LEU A 48 -2.56 -3.53 -1.71
N VAL A 49 -3.59 -3.26 -0.91
CA VAL A 49 -3.42 -2.62 0.41
C VAL A 49 -2.65 -3.53 1.36
N ARG A 50 -3.00 -4.83 1.40
CA ARG A 50 -2.24 -5.83 2.18
C ARG A 50 -0.77 -5.84 1.78
N GLU A 51 -0.49 -5.92 0.48
CA GLU A 51 0.88 -5.94 0.00
C GLU A 51 1.61 -4.64 0.33
N CYS A 52 0.96 -3.48 0.20
CA CYS A 52 1.54 -2.18 0.58
C CYS A 52 1.95 -2.14 2.06
N LEU A 53 1.08 -2.61 2.96
CA LEU A 53 1.36 -2.68 4.40
C LEU A 53 2.45 -3.69 4.76
N MET A 54 2.59 -4.76 3.98
CA MET A 54 3.64 -5.77 4.15
C MET A 54 4.93 -5.42 3.40
N THR A 55 4.91 -4.38 2.56
CA THR A 55 6.08 -4.00 1.76
C THR A 55 7.06 -3.30 2.68
N PRO A 56 8.28 -3.84 2.85
CA PRO A 56 9.30 -3.16 3.63
C PRO A 56 9.68 -1.85 2.95
N LEU A 57 10.09 -0.86 3.76
CA LEU A 57 10.71 0.33 3.21
C LEU A 57 11.89 -0.05 2.31
N PRO A 58 12.11 0.69 1.21
CA PRO A 58 13.32 0.50 0.43
C PRO A 58 14.54 0.74 1.34
N PRO A 59 15.69 0.09 1.08
CA PRO A 59 16.84 0.06 1.99
C PRO A 59 17.40 1.46 2.35
N ASN A 60 17.13 2.44 1.50
CA ASN A 60 17.58 3.82 1.66
C ASN A 60 16.61 4.69 2.47
N TRP A 61 15.41 4.21 2.78
CA TRP A 61 14.41 4.93 3.57
C TRP A 61 14.37 4.40 5.00
N LYS A 62 14.23 5.30 5.98
CA LYS A 62 13.92 4.92 7.36
C LYS A 62 12.87 5.84 7.96
N ALA A 63 12.09 5.29 8.87
CA ALA A 63 11.19 6.08 9.69
C ALA A 63 11.97 6.83 10.78
N CYS A 64 11.78 8.13 10.85
CA CYS A 64 12.40 9.04 11.79
C CYS A 64 11.31 9.75 12.58
N ARG A 65 11.59 10.09 13.84
CA ARG A 65 10.74 10.98 14.63
C ARG A 65 11.57 11.97 15.41
N ASP A 66 11.07 13.19 15.55
CA ASP A 66 11.70 14.22 16.36
C ASP A 66 11.35 14.02 17.84
N ILE A 67 12.35 13.77 18.68
CA ILE A 67 12.14 13.57 20.14
C ILE A 67 11.95 14.88 20.91
N THR A 68 12.22 16.03 20.30
CA THR A 68 12.12 17.37 20.90
C THR A 68 10.91 18.17 20.45
N GLY A 69 10.41 17.92 19.23
CA GLY A 69 9.40 18.75 18.56
C GLY A 69 7.96 18.25 18.58
N GLY A 70 7.65 17.12 19.23
CA GLY A 70 6.28 16.57 19.28
C GLY A 70 6.14 15.14 18.78
N GLY A 71 7.22 14.52 18.28
CA GLY A 71 7.24 13.09 17.99
C GLY A 71 6.57 12.68 16.67
N GLU A 72 6.34 13.59 15.74
CA GLU A 72 5.75 13.24 14.45
C GLU A 72 6.67 12.31 13.65
N LEU A 73 6.07 11.23 13.14
CA LEU A 73 6.73 10.22 12.33
C LEU A 73 6.84 10.73 10.90
N TYR A 74 8.04 10.67 10.34
CA TYR A 74 8.30 10.98 8.94
C TYR A 74 9.30 9.97 8.36
N TYR A 75 9.29 9.81 7.05
CA TYR A 75 10.21 8.93 6.33
C TYR A 75 11.34 9.73 5.73
N PHE A 76 12.58 9.33 5.97
CA PHE A 76 13.77 10.00 5.44
C PHE A 76 14.57 9.07 4.56
N ASN A 77 14.94 9.55 3.38
CA ASN A 77 15.79 8.87 2.43
C ASN A 77 17.25 9.28 2.63
N PHE A 78 18.09 8.34 3.04
CA PHE A 78 19.51 8.52 3.32
C PHE A 78 20.39 8.59 2.06
N GLU A 79 19.85 8.20 0.89
CA GLU A 79 20.58 8.24 -0.38
C GLU A 79 20.54 9.63 -1.02
N ASN A 80 19.36 10.26 -1.06
CA ASN A 80 19.16 11.57 -1.69
C ASN A 80 18.88 12.72 -0.71
N GLY A 81 18.71 12.42 0.58
CA GLY A 81 18.40 13.39 1.62
C GLY A 81 16.95 13.91 1.61
N CYS A 82 16.03 13.25 0.90
CA CYS A 82 14.63 13.65 0.85
C CYS A 82 13.84 13.16 2.07
N SER A 83 12.96 13.99 2.61
CA SER A 83 12.00 13.62 3.65
C SER A 83 10.58 13.61 3.09
N MET A 84 9.77 12.64 3.49
CA MET A 84 8.36 12.53 3.15
C MET A 84 7.53 12.20 4.38
N TRP A 85 6.29 12.66 4.39
CA TRP A 85 5.31 12.34 5.43
C TRP A 85 4.53 11.06 5.12
N GLU A 86 4.50 10.69 3.84
CA GLU A 86 3.85 9.48 3.33
C GLU A 86 4.90 8.38 3.09
N HIS A 87 4.47 7.12 3.10
CA HIS A 87 5.36 6.00 2.90
C HIS A 87 5.76 5.93 1.41
N PRO A 88 7.06 5.77 1.07
CA PRO A 88 7.56 5.89 -0.30
C PRO A 88 6.97 4.85 -1.27
N CYS A 89 6.44 3.75 -0.76
CA CYS A 89 5.75 2.75 -1.58
C CYS A 89 4.30 3.13 -1.91
N ASP A 90 3.69 4.08 -1.20
CA ASP A 90 2.27 4.42 -1.36
C ASP A 90 1.96 4.92 -2.76
N GLU A 91 2.83 5.76 -3.33
CA GLU A 91 2.68 6.27 -4.69
C GLU A 91 2.72 5.13 -5.73
N HIS A 92 3.59 4.15 -5.55
CA HIS A 92 3.67 2.98 -6.42
C HIS A 92 2.36 2.17 -6.39
N TYR A 93 1.79 1.95 -5.20
CA TYR A 93 0.53 1.23 -5.06
C TYR A 93 -0.67 2.03 -5.57
N ARG A 94 -0.70 3.36 -5.42
CA ARG A 94 -1.72 4.23 -6.05
C ARG A 94 -1.76 4.01 -7.57
N GLN A 95 -0.60 3.94 -8.23
CA GLN A 95 -0.53 3.68 -9.67
C GLN A 95 -0.98 2.26 -10.04
N LEU A 96 -0.64 1.26 -9.21
CA LEU A 96 -1.12 -0.12 -9.41
C LEU A 96 -2.64 -0.22 -9.29
N VAL A 97 -3.24 0.47 -8.32
CA VAL A 97 -4.70 0.54 -8.12
C VAL A 97 -5.39 1.08 -9.37
N ILE A 98 -4.88 2.18 -9.94
CA ILE A 98 -5.42 2.76 -11.18
C ILE A 98 -5.36 1.74 -12.32
N ARG A 99 -4.19 1.12 -12.54
CA ARG A 99 -4.00 0.13 -13.61
C ARG A 99 -4.88 -1.10 -13.43
N GLU A 100 -5.04 -1.59 -12.21
CA GLU A 100 -5.85 -2.79 -11.95
C GLU A 100 -7.34 -2.49 -12.09
N ARG A 101 -7.79 -1.31 -11.65
CA ARG A 101 -9.15 -0.80 -11.89
C ARG A 101 -9.45 -0.72 -13.39
N GLU A 102 -8.54 -0.19 -14.19
CA GLU A 102 -8.67 -0.14 -15.66
C GLU A 102 -8.77 -1.55 -16.29
N LYS A 103 -7.96 -2.50 -15.82
CA LYS A 103 -8.05 -3.90 -16.30
C LYS A 103 -9.37 -4.54 -15.93
N LEU A 104 -9.88 -4.34 -14.72
CA LEU A 104 -11.16 -4.89 -14.28
C LEU A 104 -12.31 -4.35 -15.14
N LEU A 105 -12.29 -3.05 -15.44
CA LEU A 105 -13.23 -2.42 -16.37
C LEU A 105 -13.14 -3.05 -17.77
N ALA A 106 -11.93 -3.27 -18.30
CA ALA A 106 -11.72 -3.89 -19.60
C ALA A 106 -12.14 -5.37 -19.66
N GLN A 107 -11.93 -6.14 -18.58
CA GLN A 107 -12.32 -7.54 -18.48
C GLN A 107 -13.82 -7.74 -18.26
N GLY A 108 -14.49 -6.81 -17.58
CA GLY A 108 -15.95 -6.79 -17.40
C GLY A 108 -16.72 -6.82 -18.73
N SER A 109 -16.21 -6.13 -19.75
CA SER A 109 -16.79 -6.11 -21.10
C SER A 109 -16.66 -7.46 -21.83
N SER A 110 -15.62 -8.23 -21.54
CA SER A 110 -15.35 -9.52 -22.20
C SER A 110 -16.18 -10.68 -21.61
N LYS A 111 -16.49 -10.65 -20.30
CA LYS A 111 -17.36 -11.67 -19.69
C LYS A 111 -18.83 -11.53 -20.12
N LYS A 112 -19.33 -10.31 -20.37
CA LYS A 112 -20.73 -10.07 -20.77
C LYS A 112 -21.04 -10.60 -22.17
N GLN A 113 -20.13 -10.46 -23.14
CA GLN A 113 -20.30 -11.01 -24.49
C GLN A 113 -20.24 -12.54 -24.56
N LYS A 114 -19.48 -13.20 -23.67
CA LYS A 114 -19.34 -14.67 -23.67
C LYS A 114 -20.58 -15.38 -23.09
N LYS A 115 -21.31 -14.74 -22.15
CA LYS A 115 -22.56 -15.29 -21.59
C LYS A 115 -23.71 -15.22 -22.62
N GLU A 116 -23.83 -14.11 -23.34
CA GLU A 116 -24.88 -13.92 -24.35
C GLU A 116 -24.73 -14.87 -25.56
N LYS A 117 -23.50 -15.19 -25.96
CA LYS A 117 -23.24 -16.14 -27.06
C LYS A 117 -23.51 -17.62 -26.68
N LYS A 118 -23.49 -17.96 -25.38
CA LYS A 118 -23.76 -19.33 -24.91
C LYS A 118 -25.26 -19.62 -24.78
N GLU A 119 -26.06 -18.64 -24.38
CA GLU A 119 -27.53 -18.77 -24.32
C GLU A 119 -28.18 -18.89 -25.70
N LYS A 120 -27.64 -18.21 -26.73
CA LYS A 120 -28.16 -18.32 -28.10
C LYS A 120 -27.86 -19.66 -28.80
N LYS A 121 -26.94 -20.48 -28.25
CA LYS A 121 -26.58 -21.81 -28.80
C LYS A 121 -27.31 -22.97 -28.13
N GLN A 122 -28.00 -22.74 -27.01
CA GLN A 122 -28.81 -23.76 -26.32
C GLN A 122 -30.29 -23.74 -26.72
N LYS A 123 -30.73 -22.77 -27.53
CA LYS A 123 -32.12 -22.65 -27.99
C LYS A 123 -32.31 -22.96 -29.48
N LYS A 124 -31.37 -23.69 -30.10
CA LYS A 124 -31.44 -24.12 -31.50
C LYS A 124 -31.12 -25.60 -31.63
#